data_AF-R7T072-F1
#
_entry.id   AF-R7T072-F1
#
_cell.length_a   1.000
_cell.length_b   1.000
_cell.length_c   1.000
_cell.angle_alpha   90.00
_cell.angle_beta   90.00
_cell.angle_gamma   90.00
#
_symmetry.space_group_name_H-M   'P 1'
#
loop_
_entity.id
_entity.type
_entity.pdbx_description
1 polymer ?
#
loop_
_entity_poly.entity_id
_entity_poly.type
_entity_poly.pdbx_seq_one_letter_code
_entity_poly.pdbx_strand_id
1 'polypeptide(L)'
;MASGSRYAPLAEDDFESEDPGPHTHPAPSLAHTRPASPTATLQAYPEIQWIYAGVEYDSLENAIRASANSLGITNPAYVDWTISVTRDITRREIVNVYNVLGSKIYEHRNDFLNEIDTTHATFKELTLLGTSLSKPLKRTNKQLRAELVTVHADLEVLNRNDTELVKRYKELAAKFTQLEQGLSTRTTLGTSTAPVPVVSQASRIKASEPPKYKGNKGSDITLEQWLQKMGLWFRVQNITMDNDKITLALMYLEGGVHDYVEDYIETASNSGTLGLLDRLRQPT
;
A
#
# COMPACT_ATOMS: atom_id res chain seq x y z
N MET A 1 50.99 30.14 26.28
CA MET A 1 50.57 31.39 26.95
C MET A 1 49.16 31.72 26.50
N ALA A 2 48.23 31.86 27.47
CA ALA A 2 46.89 32.49 27.40
C ALA A 2 45.91 31.95 26.33
N SER A 3 44.60 31.87 26.51
CA SER A 3 43.65 32.26 27.56
C SER A 3 42.35 31.52 27.23
N GLY A 4 41.63 30.93 28.19
CA GLY A 4 40.47 31.57 28.82
C GLY A 4 39.19 30.83 28.40
N SER A 5 38.64 29.98 29.27
CA SER A 5 37.61 30.29 30.28
C SER A 5 36.22 30.47 29.66
N ARG A 6 35.21 29.72 30.15
CA ARG A 6 34.00 30.27 30.80
C ARG A 6 32.94 29.22 31.20
N TYR A 7 32.61 29.25 32.50
CA TYR A 7 31.32 29.02 33.19
C TYR A 7 30.57 27.68 33.14
N ALA A 8 30.72 26.91 34.23
CA ALA A 8 29.78 26.66 35.35
C ALA A 8 28.24 26.45 35.16
N PRO A 9 27.59 25.75 36.13
CA PRO A 9 26.35 24.96 36.00
C PRO A 9 25.09 25.63 36.58
N LEU A 10 23.91 25.04 36.36
CA LEU A 10 22.77 24.87 37.30
C LEU A 10 21.43 24.72 36.56
N ALA A 11 20.71 23.63 36.85
CA ALA A 11 19.40 23.68 37.52
C ALA A 11 18.83 22.25 37.55
N GLU A 12 18.86 21.66 38.75
CA GLU A 12 17.92 20.63 39.19
C GLU A 12 16.50 21.24 39.13
N ASP A 13 15.51 20.52 38.60
CA ASP A 13 14.26 20.27 39.33
C ASP A 13 13.30 19.34 38.56
N ASP A 14 12.89 18.32 39.30
CA ASP A 14 11.54 17.76 39.37
C ASP A 14 10.89 17.18 38.11
N PHE A 15 11.09 15.87 37.91
CA PHE A 15 9.96 15.00 37.60
C PHE A 15 9.97 13.81 38.56
N GLU A 16 8.93 13.80 39.40
CA GLU A 16 8.48 12.74 40.29
C GLU A 16 8.82 11.33 39.79
N SER A 17 9.52 10.59 40.64
CA SER A 17 9.64 9.14 40.53
C SER A 17 8.36 8.52 41.10
N GLU A 18 7.35 8.35 40.24
CA GLU A 18 6.36 7.30 40.51
C GLU A 18 7.03 5.95 40.27
N ASP A 19 7.11 5.16 41.35
CA ASP A 19 7.44 3.75 41.35
C ASP A 19 6.26 2.94 40.78
N PRO A 20 6.41 2.26 39.63
CA PRO A 20 5.59 1.11 39.34
C PRO A 20 6.40 -0.14 39.70
N GLY A 21 5.88 -0.92 40.65
CA GLY A 21 6.43 -2.21 41.06
C GLY A 21 6.74 -3.18 39.91
N PRO A 22 7.29 -4.37 40.19
CA PRO A 22 8.00 -5.18 39.20
C PRO A 22 7.06 -5.74 38.13
N HIS A 23 6.80 -4.95 37.09
CA HIS A 23 6.12 -5.41 35.90
C HIS A 23 7.12 -6.21 35.07
N THR A 24 6.95 -7.52 35.16
CA THR A 24 7.56 -8.52 34.29
C THR A 24 7.03 -8.31 32.87
N HIS A 25 7.62 -7.39 32.13
CA HIS A 25 7.52 -7.36 30.68
C HIS A 25 8.76 -8.07 30.11
N PRO A 26 8.57 -9.17 29.35
CA PRO A 26 9.68 -9.76 28.62
C PRO A 26 10.18 -8.73 27.62
N ALA A 27 11.49 -8.46 27.64
CA ALA A 27 12.16 -7.69 26.60
C ALA A 27 11.77 -8.26 25.21
N PRO A 28 11.64 -7.41 24.17
CA PRO A 28 11.44 -7.91 22.81
C PRO A 28 12.63 -8.82 22.51
N SER A 29 12.33 -10.11 22.37
CA SER A 29 13.29 -11.13 21.97
C SER A 29 13.94 -10.66 20.68
N LEU A 30 15.16 -10.16 20.80
CA LEU A 30 16.05 -9.90 19.68
C LEU A 30 16.50 -11.27 19.19
N ALA A 31 15.58 -12.00 18.55
CA ALA A 31 15.90 -13.14 17.72
C ALA A 31 16.59 -12.59 16.47
N HIS A 32 17.80 -12.07 16.63
CA HIS A 32 18.80 -12.14 15.58
C HIS A 32 19.10 -13.62 15.44
N THR A 33 18.32 -14.28 14.59
CA THR A 33 18.71 -15.56 14.02
C THR A 33 19.99 -15.30 13.26
N ARG A 34 21.12 -15.38 13.96
CA ARG A 34 22.45 -15.43 13.36
C ARG A 34 22.33 -16.51 12.28
N PRO A 35 22.48 -16.19 10.98
CA PRO A 35 22.55 -17.23 9.99
C PRO A 35 23.66 -18.18 10.45
N ALA A 36 23.32 -19.46 10.58
CA ALA A 36 24.25 -20.46 11.09
C ALA A 36 25.55 -20.31 10.29
N SER A 37 26.66 -20.02 10.97
CA SER A 37 27.97 -20.08 10.31
C SER A 37 28.05 -21.43 9.63
N PRO A 38 28.47 -21.51 8.35
CA PRO A 38 28.65 -22.78 7.65
C PRO A 38 29.91 -23.49 8.15
N THR A 39 30.21 -23.37 9.45
CA THR A 39 31.13 -24.24 10.14
C THR A 39 30.34 -25.52 10.43
N ALA A 40 30.06 -26.26 9.36
CA ALA A 40 29.88 -27.70 9.49
C ALA A 40 31.08 -28.17 10.32
N THR A 41 30.79 -28.77 11.47
CA THR A 41 31.77 -29.42 12.34
C THR A 41 32.71 -30.19 11.42
N LEU A 42 33.97 -29.76 11.30
CA LEU A 42 34.98 -30.51 10.56
C LEU A 42 35.03 -31.87 11.23
N GLN A 43 34.31 -32.84 10.66
CA GLN A 43 34.30 -34.20 11.12
C GLN A 43 35.75 -34.62 11.05
N ALA A 44 36.32 -34.99 12.21
CA ALA A 44 37.72 -35.38 12.28
C ALA A 44 37.93 -36.49 11.25
N TYR A 45 38.68 -36.17 10.19
CA TYR A 45 39.04 -37.17 9.21
C TYR A 45 39.89 -38.21 9.94
N PRO A 46 39.62 -39.51 9.76
CA PRO A 46 40.47 -40.53 10.33
C PRO A 46 41.90 -40.32 9.82
N GLU A 47 42.87 -40.52 10.71
CA GLU A 47 44.28 -40.46 10.38
C GLU A 47 44.58 -41.42 9.22
N ILE A 48 45.36 -40.99 8.23
CA ILE A 48 45.62 -41.80 7.03
C ILE A 48 46.43 -43.03 7.42
N GLN A 49 45.83 -44.22 7.30
CA GLN A 49 46.50 -45.49 7.54
C GLN A 49 47.14 -46.01 6.24
N TRP A 50 48.43 -46.33 6.28
CA TRP A 50 49.14 -46.95 5.15
C TRP A 50 49.12 -48.47 5.30
N ILE A 51 48.21 -49.15 4.60
CA ILE A 51 48.01 -50.60 4.75
C ILE A 51 48.53 -51.33 3.50
N TYR A 52 49.40 -52.32 3.68
CA TYR A 52 49.79 -53.26 2.63
C TYR A 52 49.67 -54.69 3.14
N ALA A 53 49.02 -55.56 2.36
CA ALA A 53 48.78 -56.97 2.71
C ALA A 53 48.15 -57.19 4.11
N GLY A 54 47.31 -56.24 4.57
CA GLY A 54 46.68 -56.29 5.89
C GLY A 54 47.56 -55.85 7.06
N VAL A 55 48.80 -55.40 6.79
CA VAL A 55 49.71 -54.83 7.77
C VAL A 55 49.69 -53.31 7.65
N GLU A 56 49.54 -52.62 8.77
CA GLU A 56 49.65 -51.17 8.85
C GLU A 56 51.11 -50.74 8.96
N TYR A 57 51.46 -49.67 8.26
CA TYR A 57 52.80 -49.09 8.22
C TYR A 57 52.74 -47.64 8.67
N ASP A 58 53.75 -47.22 9.44
CA ASP A 58 53.86 -45.85 9.94
C ASP A 58 54.04 -44.79 8.83
N SER A 59 54.37 -45.22 7.60
CA SER A 59 54.55 -44.31 6.47
C SER A 59 54.28 -45.01 5.13
N LEU A 60 53.89 -44.21 4.12
CA LEU A 60 53.79 -44.64 2.74
C LEU A 60 55.10 -45.25 2.23
N GLU A 61 56.25 -44.71 2.63
CA GLU A 61 57.54 -45.24 2.22
C GLU A 61 57.77 -46.67 2.74
N ASN A 62 57.40 -46.95 4.00
CA ASN A 62 57.54 -48.27 4.59
C ASN A 62 56.59 -49.27 3.93
N ALA A 63 55.36 -48.85 3.59
CA ALA A 63 54.43 -49.66 2.82
C ALA A 63 54.97 -49.98 1.41
N ILE A 64 55.57 -49.00 0.71
CA ILE A 64 56.19 -49.21 -0.60
C ILE A 64 57.39 -50.17 -0.51
N ARG A 65 58.26 -50.02 0.50
CA ARG A 65 59.40 -50.94 0.72
C ARG A 65 58.93 -52.36 1.01
N ALA A 66 57.90 -52.53 1.83
CA ALA A 66 57.31 -53.85 2.10
C ALA A 66 56.67 -54.47 0.86
N SER A 67 55.98 -53.67 0.05
CA SER A 67 55.42 -54.10 -1.23
C SER A 67 56.53 -54.56 -2.19
N ALA A 68 57.58 -53.76 -2.36
CA ALA A 68 58.72 -54.11 -3.21
C ALA A 68 59.40 -55.42 -2.77
N ASN A 69 59.60 -55.61 -1.46
CA ASN A 69 60.16 -56.84 -0.90
C ASN A 69 59.28 -58.06 -1.22
N SER A 70 57.95 -57.94 -1.06
CA SER A 70 57.03 -59.04 -1.36
C SER A 70 56.96 -59.41 -2.85
N LEU A 71 57.23 -58.44 -3.73
CA LEU A 71 57.27 -58.62 -5.18
C LEU A 71 58.64 -59.12 -5.68
N GLY A 72 59.62 -59.33 -4.80
CA GLY A 72 60.97 -59.76 -5.16
C GLY A 72 61.78 -58.68 -5.89
N ILE A 73 61.43 -57.40 -5.73
CA ILE A 73 62.17 -56.28 -6.33
C ILE A 73 63.42 -56.02 -5.48
N THR A 74 64.56 -56.54 -5.93
CA THR A 74 65.83 -56.51 -5.17
C THR A 74 66.71 -55.30 -5.44
N ASN A 75 66.40 -54.49 -6.47
CA ASN A 75 67.19 -53.32 -6.81
C ASN A 75 66.69 -52.08 -6.03
N PRO A 76 67.48 -51.58 -5.07
CA PRO A 76 67.07 -50.46 -4.20
C PRO A 76 66.85 -49.16 -4.97
N ALA A 77 67.55 -48.94 -6.09
CA ALA A 77 67.42 -47.71 -6.87
C ALA A 77 66.01 -47.55 -7.48
N TYR A 78 65.37 -48.66 -7.87
CA TYR A 78 63.99 -48.62 -8.37
C TYR A 78 62.99 -48.32 -7.26
N VAL A 79 63.21 -48.86 -6.06
CA VAL A 79 62.36 -48.61 -4.88
C VAL A 79 62.47 -47.16 -4.43
N ASP A 80 63.69 -46.65 -4.31
CA ASP A 80 63.94 -45.25 -3.91
C ASP A 80 63.41 -44.26 -4.97
N TRP A 81 63.58 -44.56 -6.26
CA TRP A 81 62.99 -43.76 -7.33
C TRP A 81 61.46 -43.72 -7.23
N THR A 82 60.82 -44.87 -7.00
CA THR A 82 59.36 -44.97 -6.83
C THR A 82 58.87 -44.16 -5.63
N ILE A 83 59.58 -44.25 -4.49
CA ILE A 83 59.29 -43.45 -3.29
C ILE A 83 59.40 -41.96 -3.61
N SER A 84 60.48 -41.54 -4.29
CA SER A 84 60.67 -40.12 -4.63
C SER A 84 59.58 -39.60 -5.56
N VAL A 85 59.24 -40.34 -6.62
CA VAL A 85 58.18 -39.95 -7.56
C VAL A 85 56.83 -39.85 -6.85
N THR A 86 56.49 -40.81 -6.00
CA THR A 86 55.22 -40.82 -5.27
C THR A 86 55.13 -39.63 -4.31
N ARG A 87 56.22 -39.31 -3.61
CA ARG A 87 56.32 -38.14 -2.73
C ARG A 87 56.17 -36.83 -3.50
N ASP A 88 56.79 -36.70 -4.66
CA ASP A 88 56.70 -35.50 -5.49
C ASP A 88 55.29 -35.28 -6.03
N ILE A 89 54.63 -36.35 -6.51
CA ILE A 89 53.23 -36.30 -6.94
C ILE A 89 52.33 -35.89 -5.77
N THR A 90 52.46 -36.56 -4.62
CA THR A 90 51.63 -36.28 -3.43
C THR A 90 51.80 -34.82 -2.98
N ARG A 91 53.04 -34.33 -2.91
CA ARG A 91 53.34 -32.94 -2.54
C ARG A 91 52.70 -31.96 -3.53
N ARG A 92 52.80 -32.24 -4.83
CA ARG A 92 52.21 -31.39 -5.88
C ARG A 92 50.69 -31.31 -5.75
N GLU A 93 50.03 -32.45 -5.55
CA GLU A 93 48.58 -32.50 -5.41
C GLU A 93 48.10 -31.80 -4.13
N ILE A 94 48.80 -31.96 -3.01
CA ILE A 94 48.50 -31.23 -1.77
C ILE A 94 48.59 -29.72 -1.98
N VAL A 95 49.65 -29.25 -2.64
CA VAL A 95 49.81 -27.83 -2.95
C VAL A 95 48.69 -27.33 -3.88
N ASN A 96 48.31 -28.11 -4.90
CA ASN A 96 47.20 -27.77 -5.78
C ASN A 96 45.88 -27.63 -5.02
N VAL A 97 45.55 -28.61 -4.16
CA VAL A 97 44.34 -28.56 -3.34
C VAL A 97 44.35 -27.35 -2.42
N TYR A 98 45.48 -27.06 -1.77
CA TYR A 98 45.64 -25.90 -0.90
C TYR A 98 45.40 -24.59 -1.67
N ASN A 99 45.98 -24.45 -2.86
CA ASN A 99 45.83 -23.25 -3.68
C ASN A 99 44.39 -23.06 -4.14
N VAL A 100 43.73 -24.12 -4.62
CA VAL A 100 42.33 -24.07 -5.07
C VAL A 100 41.41 -23.72 -3.91
N LEU A 101 41.60 -24.36 -2.76
CA LEU A 101 40.80 -24.08 -1.57
C LEU A 101 41.03 -22.67 -1.06
N GLY A 102 42.30 -22.23 -1.02
CA GLY A 102 42.68 -20.87 -0.67
C GLY A 102 41.99 -19.82 -1.54
N SER A 103 42.06 -19.97 -2.87
CA SER A 103 41.39 -19.06 -3.82
C SER A 103 39.90 -18.95 -3.54
N LYS A 104 39.21 -20.10 -3.38
CA LYS A 104 37.77 -20.13 -3.08
C LYS A 104 37.42 -19.46 -1.76
N ILE A 105 38.25 -19.64 -0.72
CA ILE A 105 38.05 -18.99 0.57
C ILE A 105 38.17 -17.46 0.43
N TYR A 106 39.15 -16.98 -0.34
CA TYR A 106 39.32 -15.54 -0.59
C TYR A 106 38.17 -14.96 -1.41
N GLU A 107 37.72 -15.66 -2.46
CA GLU A 107 36.55 -15.28 -3.26
C GLU A 107 35.29 -15.18 -2.39
N HIS A 108 34.94 -16.23 -1.64
CA HIS A 108 33.78 -16.22 -0.76
C HIS A 108 33.85 -15.12 0.30
N ARG A 109 35.05 -14.85 0.84
CA ARG A 109 35.24 -13.75 1.79
C ARG A 109 34.95 -12.39 1.16
N ASN A 110 35.40 -12.16 -0.07
CA ASN A 110 35.16 -10.92 -0.78
C ASN A 110 33.68 -10.77 -1.14
N ASP A 111 33.03 -11.84 -1.60
CA ASP A 111 31.60 -11.84 -1.90
C ASP A 111 30.78 -11.50 -0.66
N PHE A 112 31.11 -12.11 0.49
CA PHE A 112 30.44 -11.83 1.76
C PHE A 112 30.63 -10.37 2.21
N LEU A 113 31.82 -9.79 2.04
CA LEU A 113 32.06 -8.38 2.36
C LEU A 113 31.27 -7.44 1.43
N ASN A 114 31.21 -7.74 0.13
CA ASN A 114 30.40 -6.99 -0.83
C ASN A 114 28.90 -7.07 -0.50
N GLU A 115 28.42 -8.25 -0.07
CA GLU A 115 27.04 -8.44 0.38
C GLU A 115 26.72 -7.60 1.64
N ILE A 116 27.66 -7.52 2.59
CA ILE A 116 27.52 -6.66 3.77
C ILE A 116 27.40 -5.19 3.35
N ASP A 117 28.28 -4.71 2.47
CA ASP A 117 28.30 -3.32 2.05
C ASP A 117 27.01 -2.93 1.30
N THR A 118 26.53 -3.80 0.43
CA THR A 118 25.26 -3.59 -0.30
C THR A 118 24.05 -3.62 0.64
N THR A 119 24.02 -4.55 1.60
CA THR A 119 22.97 -4.61 2.63
C THR A 119 22.97 -3.37 3.52
N HIS A 120 24.16 -2.87 3.89
CA HIS A 120 24.27 -1.66 4.69
C HIS A 120 23.79 -0.42 3.93
N ALA A 121 24.14 -0.31 2.65
CA ALA A 121 23.70 0.79 1.79
C ALA A 121 22.16 0.83 1.66
N THR A 122 21.54 -0.31 1.36
CA THR A 122 20.07 -0.41 1.26
C THR A 122 19.37 -0.09 2.57
N PHE A 123 19.90 -0.56 3.71
CA PHE A 123 19.35 -0.23 5.03
C PHE A 123 19.41 1.28 5.32
N LYS A 124 20.50 1.94 4.92
CA LYS A 124 20.66 3.39 5.06
C LYS A 124 19.65 4.17 4.21
N GLU A 125 19.39 3.74 2.98
CA GLU A 125 18.36 4.31 2.11
C GLU A 125 16.97 4.15 2.72
N LEU A 126 16.63 2.97 3.24
CA LEU A 126 15.35 2.72 3.90
C LEU A 126 15.15 3.60 5.14
N THR A 127 16.23 3.82 5.90
CA THR A 127 16.23 4.73 7.05
C THR A 127 16.01 6.19 6.62
N LEU A 128 16.65 6.62 5.53
CA LEU A 128 16.45 7.95 4.97
C LEU A 128 15.01 8.14 4.46
N LEU A 129 14.45 7.13 3.81
CA LEU A 129 13.07 7.12 3.34
C LEU A 129 12.09 7.23 4.53
N GLY A 130 12.28 6.42 5.57
CA GLY A 130 11.45 6.44 6.77
C GLY A 130 11.50 7.79 7.50
N THR A 131 12.69 8.37 7.64
CA THR A 131 12.84 9.70 8.25
C THR A 131 12.22 10.80 7.38
N SER A 132 12.39 10.72 6.05
CA SER A 132 11.82 11.66 5.08
C SER A 132 10.29 11.64 5.09
N LEU A 133 9.65 10.47 5.12
CA LEU A 133 8.19 10.36 5.19
C LEU A 133 7.59 10.69 6.57
N SER A 134 8.35 10.56 7.65
CA SER A 134 7.83 10.78 9.00
C SER A 134 7.33 12.21 9.24
N LYS A 135 8.04 13.22 8.73
CA LYS A 135 7.70 14.64 8.89
C LYS A 135 6.42 15.05 8.12
N PRO A 136 6.29 14.79 6.81
CA PRO A 136 5.07 15.09 6.07
C PRO A 136 3.86 14.29 6.60
N LEU A 137 4.05 13.03 7.01
CA LEU A 137 2.97 12.24 7.61
C LEU A 137 2.48 12.84 8.94
N LYS A 138 3.39 13.30 9.81
CA LYS A 138 3.02 14.01 11.05
C LYS A 138 2.30 15.33 10.76
N ARG A 139 2.77 16.08 9.76
CA ARG A 139 2.15 17.37 9.36
C ARG A 139 0.74 17.18 8.81
N THR A 140 0.55 16.22 7.89
CA THR A 140 -0.76 15.88 7.31
C THR A 140 -1.72 15.36 8.36
N ASN A 141 -1.28 14.49 9.29
CA ASN A 141 -2.10 14.06 10.42
C ASN A 141 -2.56 15.22 11.30
N LYS A 142 -1.67 16.19 11.59
CA LYS A 142 -2.05 17.38 12.36
C LYS A 142 -3.09 18.22 11.62
N GLN A 143 -2.93 18.39 10.32
CA GLN A 143 -3.87 19.12 9.47
C GLN A 143 -5.25 18.44 9.45
N LEU A 144 -5.30 17.13 9.19
CA LEU A 144 -6.55 16.36 9.17
C LEU A 144 -7.29 16.43 10.51
N ARG A 145 -6.57 16.38 11.64
CA ARG A 145 -7.18 16.57 12.96
C ARG A 145 -7.79 17.95 13.14
N ALA A 146 -7.16 19.00 12.62
CA ALA A 146 -7.70 20.36 12.68
C ALA A 146 -8.97 20.50 11.82
N GLU A 147 -8.94 19.98 10.59
CA GLU A 147 -10.10 19.98 9.70
C GLU A 147 -11.28 19.19 10.28
N LEU A 148 -11.01 18.05 10.93
CA LEU A 148 -12.06 17.28 11.61
C LEU A 148 -12.74 18.07 12.72
N VAL A 149 -11.98 18.85 13.51
CA VAL A 149 -12.54 19.72 14.56
C VAL A 149 -13.43 20.81 13.94
N THR A 150 -13.02 21.41 12.83
CA THR A 150 -13.83 22.42 12.12
C THR A 150 -15.12 21.82 11.59
N VAL A 151 -15.06 20.69 10.88
CA VAL A 151 -16.25 20.00 10.36
C VAL A 151 -17.20 19.61 11.49
N HIS A 152 -16.67 19.19 12.65
CA HIS A 152 -17.51 18.86 13.79
C HIS A 152 -18.25 20.10 14.34
N ALA A 153 -17.57 21.24 14.44
CA ALA A 153 -18.20 22.50 14.85
C ALA A 153 -19.30 22.94 13.87
N ASP A 154 -19.06 22.82 12.57
CA ASP A 154 -20.05 23.15 11.53
C ASP A 154 -21.27 22.22 11.61
N LEU A 155 -21.05 20.92 11.88
CA LEU A 155 -22.13 19.96 12.07
C LEU A 155 -23.00 20.33 13.28
N GLU A 156 -22.40 20.78 14.39
CA GLU A 156 -23.16 21.25 15.55
C GLU A 156 -24.02 22.48 15.22
N VAL A 157 -23.46 23.44 14.49
CA VAL A 157 -24.19 24.65 14.07
C VAL A 157 -25.35 24.27 13.15
N LEU A 158 -25.11 23.39 12.18
CA LEU A 158 -26.15 22.89 11.29
C LEU A 158 -27.27 22.18 12.06
N ASN A 159 -26.92 21.36 13.05
CA ASN A 159 -27.89 20.64 13.89
C ASN A 159 -28.74 21.61 14.75
N ARG A 160 -28.13 22.69 15.28
CA ARG A 160 -28.88 23.75 15.97
C ARG A 160 -29.85 24.46 15.03
N ASN A 161 -29.43 24.77 13.82
CA ASN A 161 -30.28 25.42 12.81
C ASN A 161 -31.46 24.53 12.40
N ASP A 162 -31.22 23.24 12.20
CA ASP A 162 -32.30 22.28 11.87
C ASP A 162 -33.33 22.17 13.01
N THR A 163 -32.85 22.14 14.26
CA THR A 163 -33.71 22.15 15.45
C THR A 163 -34.61 23.41 15.50
N GLU A 164 -34.05 24.59 15.22
CA GLU A 164 -34.82 25.84 15.17
C GLU A 164 -35.80 25.85 13.99
N LEU A 165 -35.40 25.36 12.82
CA LEU A 165 -36.27 25.25 11.65
C LEU A 165 -37.49 24.36 11.94
N VAL A 166 -37.27 23.19 12.55
CA VAL A 166 -38.33 22.27 12.99
C VAL A 166 -39.28 22.97 13.97
N LYS A 167 -38.75 23.76 14.90
CA LYS A 167 -39.56 24.55 15.83
C LYS A 167 -40.44 25.57 15.09
N ARG A 168 -39.86 26.35 14.17
CA ARG A 168 -40.61 27.33 13.35
C ARG A 168 -41.69 26.67 12.51
N TYR A 169 -41.40 25.51 11.94
CA TYR A 169 -42.38 24.74 11.16
C TYR A 169 -43.56 24.29 12.03
N LYS A 170 -43.30 23.80 13.26
CA LYS A 170 -44.35 23.43 14.21
C LYS A 170 -45.21 24.63 14.62
N GLU A 171 -44.61 25.78 14.89
CA GLU A 171 -45.33 27.02 15.18
C GLU A 171 -46.21 27.47 14.00
N LEU A 172 -45.68 27.39 12.78
CA LEU A 172 -46.42 27.73 11.56
C LEU A 172 -47.60 26.77 11.33
N ALA A 173 -47.37 25.47 11.49
CA ALA A 173 -48.42 24.45 11.40
C ALA A 173 -49.55 24.72 12.41
N ALA A 174 -49.20 25.04 13.66
CA ALA A 174 -50.19 25.37 14.71
C ALA A 174 -51.03 26.60 14.34
N LYS A 175 -50.40 27.66 13.79
CA LYS A 175 -51.11 28.85 13.30
C LYS A 175 -52.06 28.52 12.16
N PHE A 176 -51.65 27.64 11.24
CA PHE A 176 -52.48 27.21 10.12
C PHE A 176 -53.72 26.45 10.62
N THR A 177 -53.54 25.50 11.55
CA THR A 177 -54.66 24.78 12.19
C THR A 177 -55.62 25.73 12.91
N GLN A 178 -55.09 26.75 13.61
CA GLN A 178 -55.93 27.75 14.29
C GLN A 178 -56.75 28.59 13.29
N LEU A 179 -56.15 29.02 12.18
CA LEU A 179 -56.84 29.72 11.10
C LEU A 179 -57.94 28.84 10.47
N GLU A 180 -57.67 27.58 10.23
CA GLU A 180 -58.61 26.62 9.66
C GLU A 180 -59.81 26.39 10.60
N GLN A 181 -59.57 26.26 11.91
CA GLN A 181 -60.63 26.20 12.92
C GLN A 181 -61.45 27.51 13.01
N GLY A 182 -60.80 28.66 12.90
CA GLY A 182 -61.45 29.97 12.87
C GLY A 182 -62.34 30.17 11.63
N LEU A 183 -61.90 29.67 10.47
CA LEU A 183 -62.71 29.67 9.24
C LEU A 183 -63.90 28.71 9.34
N SER A 184 -63.69 27.52 9.90
CA SER A 184 -64.76 26.53 10.08
C SER A 184 -65.87 27.02 11.03
N THR A 185 -65.50 27.69 12.13
CA THR A 185 -66.45 28.34 13.06
C THR A 185 -67.16 29.56 12.46
N ARG A 186 -66.50 30.32 11.58
CA ARG A 186 -67.12 31.46 10.87
C ARG A 186 -68.07 31.01 9.75
N THR A 187 -67.85 29.84 9.17
CA THR A 187 -68.71 29.26 8.13
C THR A 187 -69.99 28.63 8.71
N THR A 188 -70.02 28.35 10.02
CA THR A 188 -71.24 27.89 10.73
C THR A 188 -72.17 29.03 11.15
N LEU A 189 -71.73 30.29 11.06
CA LEU A 189 -72.52 31.50 11.30
C LEU A 189 -72.75 32.25 9.99
N GLY A 190 -73.47 31.65 9.04
CA GLY A 190 -73.82 32.35 7.80
C GLY A 190 -74.19 31.45 6.63
N THR A 191 -75.35 30.80 6.69
CA THR A 191 -76.05 30.36 5.48
C THR A 191 -76.64 31.60 4.80
N SER A 192 -75.89 32.18 3.85
CA SER A 192 -76.42 33.13 2.87
C SER A 192 -75.78 32.87 1.50
N THR A 193 -76.56 32.16 0.69
CA THR A 193 -76.70 32.14 -0.77
C THR A 193 -75.63 32.84 -1.65
N ALA A 194 -74.80 32.00 -2.31
CA ALA A 194 -74.29 32.03 -3.71
C ALA A 194 -73.45 33.21 -4.26
N PRO A 195 -72.67 33.05 -5.37
CA PRO A 195 -71.97 31.87 -5.90
C PRO A 195 -70.43 32.05 -5.94
N VAL A 196 -69.71 30.93 -6.00
CA VAL A 196 -68.26 30.81 -6.07
C VAL A 196 -67.74 31.20 -7.47
N PRO A 197 -66.74 32.09 -7.63
CA PRO A 197 -65.91 32.07 -8.81
C PRO A 197 -64.84 30.97 -8.62
N VAL A 198 -64.95 29.92 -9.41
CA VAL A 198 -63.93 28.87 -9.53
C VAL A 198 -62.70 29.50 -10.16
N VAL A 199 -61.71 29.87 -9.34
CA VAL A 199 -60.35 30.12 -9.80
C VAL A 199 -59.55 28.86 -9.51
N SER A 200 -59.43 27.98 -10.50
CA SER A 200 -58.41 26.93 -10.56
C SER A 200 -58.46 26.23 -11.91
N GLN A 201 -57.94 26.87 -12.95
CA GLN A 201 -57.37 26.12 -14.07
C GLN A 201 -55.89 26.49 -14.12
N ALA A 202 -55.12 25.81 -13.25
CA ALA A 202 -53.69 25.74 -13.38
C ALA A 202 -53.38 25.28 -14.82
N SER A 203 -52.75 26.17 -15.59
CA SER A 203 -52.18 25.85 -16.89
C SER A 203 -51.31 24.62 -16.73
N ARG A 204 -51.80 23.45 -17.15
CA ARG A 204 -51.00 22.23 -17.24
C ARG A 204 -49.90 22.53 -18.25
N ILE A 205 -48.71 22.82 -17.76
CA ILE A 205 -47.51 23.00 -18.58
C ILE A 205 -47.30 21.68 -19.31
N LYS A 206 -47.67 21.64 -20.60
CA LYS A 206 -47.29 20.55 -21.51
C LYS A 206 -45.86 20.86 -21.97
N ALA A 207 -44.87 20.28 -21.29
CA ALA A 207 -43.52 20.26 -21.84
C ALA A 207 -43.53 19.34 -23.08
N SER A 208 -43.06 19.86 -24.22
CA SER A 208 -42.87 19.06 -25.42
C SER A 208 -41.80 17.98 -25.16
N GLU A 209 -41.95 16.85 -25.85
CA GLU A 209 -40.95 15.79 -25.84
C GLU A 209 -39.59 16.33 -26.30
N PRO A 210 -38.50 16.00 -25.59
CA PRO A 210 -37.18 16.51 -25.91
C PRO A 210 -36.69 15.95 -27.27
N PRO A 211 -36.03 16.77 -28.10
CA PRO A 211 -35.41 16.29 -29.34
C PRO A 211 -34.22 15.38 -29.04
N LYS A 212 -33.87 14.48 -29.98
CA LYS A 212 -32.66 13.67 -29.87
C LYS A 212 -31.40 14.52 -30.00
N TYR A 213 -30.36 14.18 -29.24
CA TYR A 213 -29.08 14.90 -29.24
C TYR A 213 -28.00 14.12 -30.00
N LYS A 214 -27.42 14.76 -31.02
CA LYS A 214 -26.43 14.17 -31.95
C LYS A 214 -25.00 14.66 -31.70
N GLY A 215 -24.75 15.34 -30.59
CA GLY A 215 -23.47 15.98 -30.30
C GLY A 215 -23.32 17.37 -30.92
N ASN A 216 -22.26 18.08 -30.49
CA ASN A 216 -22.02 19.49 -30.84
C ASN A 216 -21.75 19.76 -32.33
N LYS A 217 -21.50 18.73 -33.14
CA LYS A 217 -21.21 18.86 -34.59
C LYS A 217 -22.44 18.61 -35.49
N GLY A 218 -23.62 18.34 -34.93
CA GLY A 218 -24.82 18.03 -35.72
C GLY A 218 -26.17 18.30 -35.04
N SER A 219 -26.18 19.06 -33.94
CA SER A 219 -27.42 19.41 -33.20
C SER A 219 -27.62 20.92 -33.19
N ASP A 220 -28.85 21.37 -33.47
CA ASP A 220 -29.25 22.79 -33.39
C ASP A 220 -29.34 23.32 -31.94
N ILE A 221 -29.07 22.45 -30.95
CA ILE A 221 -29.15 22.73 -29.52
C ILE A 221 -27.85 22.33 -28.83
N THR A 222 -27.45 23.11 -27.83
CA THR A 222 -26.27 22.78 -27.02
C THR A 222 -26.60 21.67 -26.02
N LEU A 223 -25.58 20.97 -25.52
CA LEU A 223 -25.74 19.93 -24.50
C LEU A 223 -26.47 20.46 -23.25
N GLU A 224 -26.13 21.66 -22.80
CA GLU A 224 -26.75 22.29 -21.62
C GLU A 224 -28.24 22.58 -21.85
N GLN A 225 -28.59 23.12 -23.03
CA GLN A 225 -29.98 23.36 -23.41
C GLN A 225 -30.78 22.07 -23.54
N TRP A 226 -30.14 21.00 -24.03
CA TRP A 226 -30.74 19.68 -24.11
C TRP A 226 -30.99 19.09 -22.72
N LEU A 227 -30.01 19.14 -21.81
CA LEU A 227 -30.15 18.69 -20.43
C LEU A 227 -31.25 19.44 -19.66
N GLN A 228 -31.36 20.75 -19.85
CA GLN A 228 -32.44 21.55 -19.25
C GLN A 228 -33.82 21.13 -19.76
N LYS A 229 -33.95 20.85 -21.06
CA LYS A 229 -35.21 20.34 -21.66
C LYS A 229 -35.56 18.94 -21.15
N MET A 230 -34.58 18.03 -21.06
CA MET A 230 -34.75 16.69 -20.48
C MET A 230 -35.20 16.77 -19.02
N GLY A 231 -34.54 17.60 -18.20
CA GLY A 231 -34.87 17.77 -16.79
C GLY A 231 -36.28 18.34 -16.56
N LEU A 232 -36.73 19.26 -17.43
CA LEU A 232 -38.10 19.76 -17.39
C LEU A 232 -39.11 18.69 -17.81
N TRP A 233 -38.79 17.90 -18.83
CA TRP A 233 -39.65 16.80 -19.30
C TRP A 233 -39.81 15.70 -18.25
N PHE A 234 -38.72 15.28 -17.58
CA PHE A 234 -38.79 14.32 -16.47
C PHE A 234 -39.69 14.80 -15.33
N ARG A 235 -39.62 16.09 -14.99
CA ARG A 235 -40.47 16.69 -13.96
C ARG A 235 -41.96 16.67 -14.36
N VAL A 236 -42.27 16.92 -15.63
CA VAL A 236 -43.66 16.92 -16.13
C VAL A 236 -44.22 15.50 -16.28
N GLN A 237 -43.39 14.53 -16.66
CA GLN A 237 -43.78 13.12 -16.79
C GLN A 237 -43.71 12.34 -15.47
N ASN A 238 -43.36 13.00 -14.36
CA ASN A 238 -43.20 12.40 -13.04
C ASN A 238 -42.21 11.21 -13.02
N ILE A 239 -41.12 11.32 -13.79
CA ILE A 239 -40.02 10.34 -13.78
C ILE A 239 -39.10 10.71 -12.62
N THR A 240 -39.24 9.98 -11.51
CA THR A 240 -38.61 10.32 -10.23
C THR A 240 -37.36 9.51 -9.94
N MET A 241 -37.26 8.28 -10.47
CA MET A 241 -36.14 7.37 -10.26
C MET A 241 -34.96 7.74 -11.16
N ASP A 242 -33.76 7.82 -10.57
CA ASP A 242 -32.56 8.21 -11.32
C ASP A 242 -32.16 7.20 -12.39
N ASN A 243 -32.40 5.90 -12.14
CA ASN A 243 -32.15 4.86 -13.14
C ASN A 243 -33.02 5.04 -14.41
N ASP A 244 -34.29 5.43 -14.22
CA ASP A 244 -35.22 5.66 -15.34
C ASP A 244 -34.87 6.95 -16.09
N LYS A 245 -34.44 8.00 -15.36
CA LYS A 245 -33.94 9.25 -15.97
C LYS A 245 -32.68 8.99 -16.80
N ILE A 246 -31.74 8.20 -16.30
CA ILE A 246 -30.50 7.85 -17.00
C ILE A 246 -30.84 7.01 -18.24
N THR A 247 -31.64 5.96 -18.09
CA THR A 247 -32.04 5.08 -19.21
C THR A 247 -32.74 5.87 -20.32
N LEU A 248 -33.68 6.76 -19.96
CA LEU A 248 -34.37 7.61 -20.93
C LEU A 248 -33.44 8.65 -21.54
N ALA A 249 -32.54 9.26 -20.78
CA ALA A 249 -31.57 10.20 -21.34
C ALA A 249 -30.66 9.51 -22.38
N LEU A 250 -30.25 8.27 -22.14
CA LEU A 250 -29.45 7.48 -23.07
C LEU A 250 -30.21 7.17 -24.37
N MET A 251 -31.50 6.81 -24.29
CA MET A 251 -32.34 6.55 -25.47
C MET A 251 -32.53 7.77 -26.39
N TYR A 252 -32.36 8.98 -25.86
CA TYR A 252 -32.46 10.24 -26.62
C TYR A 252 -31.09 10.77 -27.07
N LEU A 253 -30.01 10.03 -26.84
CA LEU A 253 -28.72 10.24 -27.52
C LEU A 253 -28.71 9.51 -28.86
N GLU A 254 -28.07 10.09 -29.87
CA GLU A 254 -27.95 9.50 -31.20
C GLU A 254 -26.58 9.83 -31.82
N GLY A 255 -26.08 8.97 -32.71
CA GLY A 255 -24.76 9.14 -33.35
C GLY A 255 -23.59 8.97 -32.38
N GLY A 256 -22.44 9.59 -32.67
CA GLY A 256 -21.18 9.32 -31.95
C GLY A 256 -21.17 9.63 -30.43
N VAL A 257 -22.20 10.30 -29.90
CA VAL A 257 -22.38 10.49 -28.44
C VAL A 257 -23.01 9.25 -27.80
N HIS A 258 -23.91 8.57 -28.52
CA HIS A 258 -24.47 7.29 -28.08
C HIS A 258 -23.37 6.22 -28.05
N ASP A 259 -22.58 6.13 -29.12
CA ASP A 259 -21.48 5.14 -29.25
C ASP A 259 -20.42 5.31 -28.15
N TYR A 260 -20.07 6.55 -27.79
CA TYR A 260 -19.12 6.84 -26.71
C TYR A 260 -19.63 6.41 -25.34
N VAL A 261 -20.92 6.59 -25.07
CA VAL A 261 -21.52 6.25 -23.77
C VAL A 261 -21.76 4.74 -23.65
N GLU A 262 -22.10 4.08 -24.76
CA GLU A 262 -22.20 2.61 -24.82
C GLU A 262 -20.84 1.95 -24.56
N ASP A 263 -19.75 2.43 -25.18
CA ASP A 263 -18.37 1.98 -24.93
C ASP A 263 -17.93 2.20 -23.46
N TYR A 264 -18.31 3.33 -22.87
CA TYR A 264 -18.06 3.61 -21.45
C TYR A 264 -18.81 2.67 -20.51
N ILE A 265 -20.08 2.37 -20.78
CA ILE A 265 -20.91 1.46 -19.97
C ILE A 265 -20.42 0.01 -20.09
N GLU A 266 -20.03 -0.43 -21.28
CA GLU A 266 -19.44 -1.76 -21.49
C GLU A 266 -18.08 -1.89 -20.77
N THR A 267 -17.23 -0.87 -20.87
CA THR A 267 -15.92 -0.84 -20.19
C THR A 267 -16.07 -0.84 -18.66
N ALA A 268 -17.02 -0.07 -18.12
CA ALA A 268 -17.30 0.00 -16.69
C ALA A 268 -17.93 -1.29 -16.14
N SER A 269 -18.70 -2.01 -16.96
CA SER A 269 -19.32 -3.29 -16.58
C SER A 269 -18.30 -4.44 -16.60
N ASN A 270 -17.26 -4.35 -17.42
CA ASN A 270 -16.26 -5.41 -17.65
C ASN A 270 -14.97 -5.27 -16.81
N SER A 271 -14.75 -4.18 -16.07
CA SER A 271 -13.49 -3.96 -15.36
C SER A 271 -13.64 -3.39 -13.95
N GLY A 272 -13.28 -4.20 -12.94
CA GLY A 272 -12.96 -3.70 -11.61
C GLY A 272 -11.70 -2.84 -11.67
N THR A 273 -11.78 -1.65 -11.07
CA THR A 273 -10.70 -0.63 -10.92
C THR A 273 -10.64 0.39 -12.07
N LEU A 274 -11.41 1.48 -11.92
CA LEU A 274 -11.24 2.73 -12.65
C LEU A 274 -9.88 3.37 -12.33
N GLY A 275 -8.85 2.94 -13.04
CA GLY A 275 -7.51 3.49 -12.96
C GLY A 275 -6.93 3.72 -14.34
N LEU A 276 -7.34 4.79 -15.03
CA LEU A 276 -6.51 5.63 -15.91
C LEU A 276 -7.36 6.69 -16.64
N LEU A 277 -7.80 7.75 -15.94
CA LEU A 277 -8.29 8.98 -16.59
C LEU A 277 -7.20 10.04 -16.78
N ASP A 278 -5.93 9.66 -16.64
CA ASP A 278 -4.77 10.56 -16.81
C ASP A 278 -4.08 10.42 -18.18
N ARG A 279 -4.67 9.68 -19.13
CA ARG A 279 -4.08 9.48 -20.49
C ARG A 279 -4.85 10.04 -21.68
N LEU A 280 -5.99 10.70 -21.49
CA LEU A 280 -6.73 11.30 -22.62
C LEU A 280 -6.94 12.83 -22.50
N ARG A 281 -6.12 13.51 -21.68
CA ARG A 281 -5.97 14.98 -21.70
C ARG A 281 -4.80 15.40 -22.60
N GLN A 282 -4.83 15.01 -23.87
CA GLN A 282 -3.95 15.58 -24.91
C GLN A 282 -4.84 15.97 -26.10
N PRO A 283 -4.86 17.24 -26.52
CA PRO A 283 -5.59 17.68 -27.70
C PRO A 283 -4.80 17.35 -28.97
N THR A 284 -5.48 16.78 -29.96
CA THR A 284 -5.18 16.98 -31.40
C THR A 284 -6.41 17.55 -32.06
#